data_AF-A0A9Q0FBD7-F1
#
_entry.id   AF-A0A9Q0FBD7-F1
#
_cell.length_a   1.000
_cell.length_b   1.000
_cell.length_c   1.000
_cell.angle_alpha   90.00
_cell.angle_beta   90.00
_cell.angle_gamma   90.00
#
_symmetry.space_group_name_H-M   'P 1'
#
loop_
_entity.id
_entity.type
_entity.pdbx_description
1 polymer ?
#
loop_
_entity_poly.entity_id
_entity_poly.type
_entity_poly.pdbx_seq_one_letter_code
_entity_poly.pdbx_strand_id
1 'polypeptide(L)' 'MEEEHPIVPDQKVNVEYIYRDKLQELPQFNLETLATATNHFHESNKLGQGGFGPVYKKIGLLFLLSFQC' A
#
# COMPACT_ATOMS: atom_id res chain seq x y z
N MET A 1 1.29 25.99 -18.57
CA MET A 1 2.37 25.04 -18.24
C MET A 1 1.69 23.72 -17.96
N GLU A 2 1.22 23.10 -19.04
CA GLU A 2 0.83 21.69 -19.03
C GLU A 2 2.08 21.01 -19.57
N GLU A 3 2.76 20.24 -18.73
CA GLU A 3 3.94 19.51 -19.18
C GLU A 3 3.43 18.31 -19.98
N GLU A 4 3.58 18.40 -21.31
CA GLU A 4 3.18 17.34 -22.22
C GLU A 4 4.01 16.09 -21.94
N HIS A 5 3.35 14.98 -21.61
CA HIS A 5 4.03 13.69 -21.48
C HIS A 5 4.60 13.27 -22.84
N PRO A 6 5.87 12.81 -22.93
CA PRO A 6 6.50 12.52 -24.22
C PRO A 6 5.75 11.43 -25.00
N ILE A 7 5.30 11.74 -26.21
CA ILE A 7 4.74 10.77 -27.15
C ILE A 7 5.89 9.92 -27.71
N VAL A 8 6.00 8.66 -27.28
CA VAL A 8 6.99 7.72 -27.86
C VAL A 8 6.33 6.92 -28.99
N PRO A 9 6.86 6.96 -30.23
CA PRO A 9 6.28 6.23 -31.36
C PRO A 9 6.61 4.73 -31.28
N ASP A 10 5.57 3.90 -31.25
CA ASP A 10 5.54 2.46 -31.55
C ASP A 10 6.77 1.60 -31.19
N GLN A 11 7.14 1.58 -29.91
CA GLN A 11 7.96 0.49 -29.37
C GLN A 11 7.26 -0.05 -28.13
N LYS A 12 7.06 -1.37 -28.07
CA LYS A 12 6.53 -2.11 -26.91
C LYS A 12 7.00 -1.47 -25.62
N VAL A 13 6.14 -0.68 -24.98
CA VAL A 13 6.41 -0.20 -23.64
C VAL A 13 6.53 -1.46 -22.80
N ASN A 14 7.69 -1.64 -22.15
CA ASN A 14 7.87 -2.72 -21.21
C ASN A 14 6.85 -2.50 -20.09
N VAL A 15 5.75 -3.26 -20.16
CA VAL A 15 4.63 -3.16 -19.21
C VAL A 15 5.13 -3.27 -17.77
N GLU A 16 6.24 -3.98 -17.58
CA GLU A 16 7.00 -4.10 -16.34
C GLU A 16 7.47 -2.76 -15.75
N TYR A 17 7.92 -1.79 -16.56
CA TYR A 17 8.37 -0.48 -16.09
C TYR A 17 7.20 0.41 -15.66
N ILE A 18 6.09 0.39 -16.41
CA ILE A 18 4.86 1.10 -16.02
C ILE A 18 4.37 0.57 -14.66
N TYR A 19 4.40 -0.75 -14.44
CA TYR A 19 4.02 -1.33 -13.15
C TYR A 19 5.00 -0.96 -12.03
N ARG A 20 6.31 -0.88 -12.29
CA ARG A 20 7.30 -0.47 -11.30
C ARG A 20 7.11 0.98 -10.85
N ASP A 21 6.92 1.91 -11.78
CA ASP A 21 6.67 3.32 -11.46
C ASP A 21 5.37 3.47 -10.65
N LYS A 22 4.30 2.76 -11.07
CA LYS A 22 3.03 2.70 -10.33
C LYS A 22 3.18 2.14 -8.91
N LEU A 23 4.07 1.17 -8.70
CA LEU A 23 4.35 0.59 -7.37
C LEU A 23 5.14 1.56 -6.48
N GLN A 24 6.00 2.41 -7.05
CA GLN A 24 6.73 3.42 -6.29
C GLN A 24 5.81 4.54 -5.76
N GLU A 25 4.69 4.79 -6.44
CA GLU A 25 3.65 5.73 -5.98
C GLU A 25 2.79 5.15 -4.83
N LEU A 26 2.85 3.84 -4.56
CA LEU A 26 2.09 3.24 -3.47
C LEU A 26 2.77 3.47 -2.11
N PRO A 27 1.99 3.78 -1.05
CA PRO A 27 2.52 3.81 0.30
C PRO A 27 3.14 2.46 0.68
N GLN A 28 4.45 2.46 0.93
CA GLN A 28 5.18 1.28 1.37
C GLN A 28 5.13 1.19 2.90
N PHE A 29 4.76 0.02 3.42
CA PHE A 29 4.72 -0.25 4.86
C PHE A 29 5.64 -1.42 5.19
N ASN A 30 6.40 -1.27 6.27
CA ASN A 30 7.15 -2.38 6.83
C ASN A 30 6.20 -3.37 7.49
N LEU A 31 6.54 -4.66 7.43
CA LEU A 31 5.73 -5.72 8.05
C LEU A 31 5.54 -5.48 9.56
N GLU A 32 6.57 -4.97 10.24
CA GLU A 32 6.53 -4.59 11.65
C GLU A 32 5.47 -3.52 11.94
N THR A 33 5.35 -2.52 11.07
CA THR A 33 4.31 -1.49 11.15
C THR A 33 2.92 -2.10 11.05
N LEU A 34 2.72 -3.04 10.12
CA LEU A 34 1.45 -3.74 9.93
C LEU A 34 1.12 -4.67 11.11
N ALA A 35 2.11 -5.40 11.61
CA ALA A 35 1.96 -6.25 12.79
C ALA A 35 1.57 -5.39 13.99
N THR A 36 2.26 -4.29 14.25
CA THR A 36 1.93 -3.38 15.35
C THR A 36 0.51 -2.81 15.21
N ALA A 37 0.13 -2.36 14.02
CA ALA A 37 -1.20 -1.80 13.76
C ALA A 37 -2.34 -2.82 13.94
N THR A 38 -2.06 -4.10 13.77
CA THR A 38 -3.05 -5.19 13.90
C THR A 38 -2.93 -5.96 15.22
N ASN A 39 -2.09 -5.49 16.16
CA ASN A 39 -1.69 -6.23 17.35
C ASN A 39 -1.21 -7.64 17.01
N HIS A 40 -0.18 -7.74 16.18
CA HIS A 40 0.42 -8.97 15.69
C HIS A 40 -0.59 -9.93 15.05
N PHE A 41 -1.50 -9.40 14.22
CA PHE A 41 -2.56 -10.17 13.56
C PHE A 41 -3.42 -10.99 14.55
N HIS A 42 -3.70 -10.41 15.72
CA HIS A 42 -4.50 -11.07 16.74
C HIS A 42 -5.93 -11.37 16.23
N GLU A 43 -6.45 -12.55 16.55
CA GLU A 43 -7.76 -13.02 16.04
C GLU A 43 -8.92 -12.10 16.44
N SER A 44 -8.84 -11.37 17.56
CA SER A 44 -9.86 -10.37 17.93
C SER A 44 -9.98 -9.20 16.95
N ASN A 45 -8.95 -9.00 16.12
CA ASN A 45 -8.91 -7.98 15.09
C ASN A 45 -9.27 -8.54 13.71
N LYS A 46 -9.46 -9.85 13.58
CA LYS A 46 -9.91 -10.46 12.34
C LYS A 46 -11.35 -10.05 12.06
N LEU A 47 -11.56 -9.44 10.91
CA LEU A 47 -12.87 -9.08 10.38
C LEU A 47 -13.52 -10.26 9.65
N GLY A 48 -12.70 -11.13 9.05
CA GLY A 48 -13.16 -12.30 8.32
C GLY A 48 -12.04 -12.95 7.51
N GLN A 49 -12.39 -14.00 6.76
CA GLN A 49 -11.49 -14.69 5.84
C GLN A 49 -12.26 -15.15 4.61
N GLY A 50 -11.68 -14.94 3.42
CA GLY A 50 -12.25 -15.38 2.14
C GLY A 50 -11.18 -15.95 1.22
N GLY A 51 -11.48 -16.05 -0.09
CA GLY A 51 -10.53 -16.57 -1.10
C GLY A 51 -9.24 -15.77 -1.26
N PHE A 52 -9.20 -14.56 -0.70
CA PHE A 52 -8.04 -13.66 -0.71
C PHE A 52 -7.28 -13.65 0.63
N GLY A 53 -7.65 -14.53 1.58
CA GLY A 53 -7.00 -14.63 2.89
C GLY A 53 -7.75 -13.90 4.02
N PRO A 54 -7.11 -13.80 5.20
CA PRO A 54 -7.68 -13.15 6.38
C PRO A 54 -7.59 -11.62 6.31
N VAL A 55 -8.64 -10.94 6.79
CA VAL A 55 -8.70 -9.47 6.84
C VAL A 55 -8.70 -9.04 8.30
N TYR A 56 -7.79 -8.12 8.67
CA TYR A 56 -7.67 -7.61 10.03
C TYR A 56 -7.96 -6.10 10.08
N LYS A 57 -8.69 -5.65 11.11
CA LYS A 57 -8.87 -4.23 11.42
C LYS A 57 -7.60 -3.67 12.08
N LYS A 58 -7.23 -2.44 11.71
CA LYS A 58 -6.23 -1.70 12.46
C LYS A 58 -6.81 -1.27 13.81
N ILE A 59 -6.04 -1.39 14.88
CA ILE A 59 -6.34 -0.78 16.16
C ILE A 59 -5.98 0.69 16.04
N GLY A 60 -7.00 1.53 15.83
CA GLY A 60 -6.81 2.97 15.67
C GLY A 60 -6.79 3.69 17.01
N LEU A 61 -5.62 4.20 17.42
CA LEU A 61 -5.55 5.54 18.03
C LEU A 61 -4.17 6.22 17.93
N LEU A 62 -3.05 5.50 17.79
CA LEU A 62 -1.73 6.14 17.96
C LEU A 62 -1.02 6.58 16.66
N PHE A 63 -1.33 5.98 15.50
CA PHE A 63 -0.67 6.36 14.23
C PHE A 63 -0.97 7.79 13.75
N LEU A 64 -2.03 8.44 14.25
CA LEU A 64 -2.34 9.84 13.93
C LEU A 64 -1.64 10.85 14.86
N LEU A 65 -1.21 10.44 16.06
CA LEU A 65 -0.53 11.35 16.98
C LEU A 65 0.96 11.52 16.68
N SER A 66 1.54 10.67 15.82
CA SER A 66 2.94 10.80 15.36
C SER A 66 3.10 11.53 14.03
N PHE A 67 2.01 11.81 13.29
CA PHE A 67 1.99 12.76 12.18
C PHE A 67 1.56 14.16 12.60
N GLN A 68 1.27 14.34 13.89
CA GLN A 68 0.91 15.61 14.50
C GLN A 68 1.95 15.97 15.58
N CYS A 69 3.23 16.06 15.19
CA CYS A 69 4.28 16.86 15.81
C CYS A 69 5.35 17.14 14.76
#